data_AF-A0A565BVP1-F1
#
_entry.id   AF-A0A565BVP1-F1
#
_cell.length_a   1.000
_cell.length_b   1.000
_cell.length_c   1.000
_cell.angle_alpha   90.00
_cell.angle_beta   90.00
_cell.angle_gamma   90.00
#
_symmetry.space_group_name_H-M   'P 1'
#
loop_
_entity.id
_entity.type
_entity.pdbx_description
1 polymer ?
#
loop_
_entity_poly.entity_id
_entity_poly.type
_entity_poly.pdbx_seq_one_letter_code
_entity_poly.pdbx_strand_id
1 'polypeptide(L)'
;MAQVIGDVALAELLKKLTALSGKALRCRGDAGNLVTMIGDIQPIIYEIQHSGVVLRFLTGSYDAGFGAILRESIGQTQKKLVILDDVWTRESLDQLMFKIPGTTTLVVSRSKLADPKRTYNVELLNVDEATSLFCLSAFDHKSVPSGFNKDLVKQVVKECKGLPLALKVVDASLKNQTEKYWEGVVKKLSRGEPADETHERRVIAQIEANQRMFLGYGCFP
;
A
#
# COMPACT_ATOMS: atom_id res chain seq x y z
N MET A 1 27.56 -45.35 -21.26
CA MET A 1 27.65 -43.90 -20.95
C MET A 1 26.27 -43.22 -20.87
N ALA A 2 25.27 -43.62 -21.68
CA ALA A 2 23.92 -43.07 -21.63
C ALA A 2 23.09 -43.42 -20.36
N GLN A 3 23.33 -44.59 -19.73
CA GLN A 3 22.60 -45.01 -18.51
C GLN A 3 22.89 -44.11 -17.29
N VAL A 4 24.14 -43.67 -17.12
CA VAL A 4 24.60 -42.90 -15.95
C VAL A 4 24.12 -41.44 -16.00
N ILE A 5 23.92 -40.89 -17.20
CA ILE A 5 23.42 -39.52 -17.40
C ILE A 5 21.93 -39.44 -17.04
N GLY A 6 21.16 -40.50 -17.29
CA GLY A 6 19.75 -40.59 -16.92
C GLY A 6 19.51 -40.55 -15.41
N ASP A 7 20.34 -41.27 -14.64
CA ASP A 7 20.20 -41.34 -13.18
C ASP A 7 20.57 -40.03 -12.47
N VAL A 8 21.60 -39.32 -12.96
CA VAL A 8 21.98 -38.00 -12.43
C VAL A 8 20.89 -36.96 -12.73
N ALA A 9 20.37 -36.94 -13.95
CA ALA A 9 19.28 -36.05 -14.33
C ALA A 9 17.99 -36.33 -13.53
N LEU A 10 17.70 -37.61 -13.26
CA LEU A 10 16.56 -38.03 -12.44
C LEU A 10 16.72 -37.59 -10.98
N ALA A 11 17.92 -37.72 -10.41
CA ALA A 11 18.21 -37.26 -9.05
C ALA A 11 18.09 -35.73 -8.91
N GLU A 12 18.52 -34.97 -9.93
CA GLU A 12 18.38 -33.52 -9.98
C GLU A 12 16.91 -33.09 -10.05
N LEU A 13 16.12 -33.78 -10.86
CA LEU A 13 14.67 -33.58 -11.01
C LEU A 13 13.92 -33.88 -9.71
N LEU A 14 14.25 -34.99 -9.06
CA LEU A 14 13.66 -35.37 -7.78
C LEU A 14 13.93 -34.31 -6.71
N LYS A 15 15.17 -33.82 -6.59
CA LYS A 15 15.52 -32.72 -5.65
C LYS A 15 14.71 -31.45 -5.91
N LYS A 16 14.53 -31.07 -7.19
CA LYS A 16 13.71 -29.91 -7.57
C LYS A 16 12.24 -30.11 -7.21
N LEU A 17 11.68 -31.30 -7.44
CA LEU A 17 10.30 -31.65 -7.09
C LEU A 17 10.08 -31.65 -5.57
N THR A 18 11.02 -32.18 -4.78
CA THR A 18 10.92 -32.16 -3.31
C THR A 18 10.99 -30.73 -2.78
N ALA A 19 11.85 -29.88 -3.35
CA ALA A 19 11.94 -28.47 -2.98
C ALA A 19 10.67 -27.68 -3.35
N LEU A 20 10.09 -27.94 -4.53
CA LEU A 20 8.82 -27.33 -4.96
C LEU A 20 7.66 -27.77 -4.07
N SER A 21 7.56 -29.06 -3.74
CA SER A 21 6.55 -29.60 -2.84
C SER A 21 6.68 -28.99 -1.43
N GLY A 22 7.90 -28.88 -0.91
CA GLY A 22 8.17 -28.25 0.37
C GLY A 22 7.80 -26.76 0.41
N LYS A 23 8.01 -26.02 -0.69
CA LYS A 23 7.56 -24.62 -0.82
C LYS A 23 6.03 -24.53 -0.92
N ALA A 24 5.40 -25.37 -1.73
CA ALA A 24 3.94 -25.41 -1.87
C ALA A 24 3.25 -25.71 -0.54
N LEU A 25 3.81 -26.63 0.26
CA LEU A 25 3.27 -26.99 1.57
C LEU A 25 3.37 -25.84 2.58
N ARG A 26 4.50 -25.09 2.59
CA ARG A 26 4.68 -23.93 3.46
C ARG A 26 3.73 -22.79 3.09
N CYS A 27 3.54 -22.54 1.79
CA CYS A 27 2.64 -21.49 1.32
C CYS A 27 1.16 -21.85 1.48
N ARG A 28 0.80 -23.12 1.76
CA ARG A 28 -0.61 -23.54 1.90
C ARG A 28 -1.32 -22.84 3.06
N GLY A 29 -0.64 -22.67 4.19
CA GLY A 29 -1.17 -21.96 5.36
C GLY A 29 -1.32 -20.47 5.08
N ASP A 30 -0.28 -19.86 4.51
CA ASP A 30 -0.30 -18.44 4.12
C ASP A 30 -1.38 -18.15 3.07
N ALA A 31 -1.57 -19.04 2.10
CA ALA A 31 -2.61 -18.93 1.09
C ALA A 31 -4.01 -19.10 1.70
N GLY A 32 -4.19 -20.05 2.64
CA GLY A 32 -5.43 -20.20 3.38
C GLY A 32 -5.79 -18.94 4.18
N ASN A 33 -4.82 -18.40 4.92
CA ASN A 33 -4.99 -17.16 5.68
C ASN A 33 -5.29 -15.97 4.77
N LEU A 34 -4.63 -15.86 3.62
CA LEU A 34 -4.90 -14.81 2.64
C LEU A 34 -6.32 -14.93 2.07
N VAL A 35 -6.78 -16.15 1.76
CA VAL A 35 -8.16 -16.40 1.30
C VAL A 35 -9.17 -16.01 2.37
N THR A 36 -8.90 -16.32 3.64
CA THR A 36 -9.76 -15.91 4.75
C THR A 36 -9.79 -14.38 4.90
N MET A 37 -8.65 -13.71 4.93
CA MET A 37 -8.58 -12.24 4.99
C MET A 37 -9.28 -11.58 3.80
N ILE A 38 -9.10 -12.12 2.59
CA ILE A 38 -9.81 -11.65 1.40
C ILE A 38 -11.31 -11.85 1.61
N GLY A 39 -11.75 -13.01 2.07
CA GLY A 39 -13.16 -13.31 2.37
C GLY A 39 -13.77 -12.37 3.42
N ASP A 40 -13.00 -11.96 4.43
CA ASP A 40 -13.44 -11.03 5.48
C ASP A 40 -13.56 -9.58 4.96
N ILE A 41 -12.67 -9.18 4.05
CA ILE A 41 -12.62 -7.82 3.49
C ILE A 41 -13.56 -7.68 2.28
N GLN A 42 -13.87 -8.76 1.57
CA GLN A 42 -14.69 -8.75 0.35
C GLN A 42 -16.09 -8.12 0.52
N PRO A 43 -16.82 -8.36 1.63
CA PRO A 43 -18.11 -7.71 1.90
C PRO A 43 -17.96 -6.21 2.09
N ILE A 44 -16.90 -5.77 2.78
CA ILE A 44 -16.61 -4.35 3.01
C ILE A 44 -16.27 -3.66 1.69
N ILE A 45 -15.43 -4.28 0.85
CA ILE A 45 -15.13 -3.78 -0.50
C ILE A 45 -16.41 -3.68 -1.32
N TYR A 46 -17.26 -4.71 -1.28
CA TYR A 46 -18.52 -4.72 -2.02
C TYR A 46 -19.44 -3.59 -1.57
N GLU A 47 -19.58 -3.36 -0.27
CA GLU A 47 -20.37 -2.26 0.30
C GLU A 47 -19.81 -0.89 -0.12
N ILE A 48 -18.49 -0.70 -0.07
CA ILE A 48 -17.85 0.54 -0.53
C ILE A 48 -18.09 0.77 -2.03
N GLN A 49 -18.01 -0.28 -2.86
CA GLN A 49 -18.19 -0.16 -4.30
C GLN A 49 -19.64 0.13 -4.73
N HIS A 50 -20.62 -0.44 -4.04
CA HIS A 50 -22.03 -0.38 -4.47
C HIS A 50 -22.89 0.58 -3.65
N SER A 51 -22.47 0.91 -2.44
CA SER A 51 -23.20 1.78 -1.51
C SER A 51 -22.37 2.94 -0.99
N GLY A 52 -21.06 2.97 -1.27
CA GLY A 52 -20.20 4.10 -0.94
C GLY A 52 -20.55 5.33 -1.76
N VAL A 53 -20.69 6.47 -1.08
CA VAL A 53 -20.92 7.78 -1.71
C VAL A 53 -19.68 8.65 -1.46
N VAL A 54 -18.97 9.00 -2.53
CA VAL A 54 -17.85 9.94 -2.46
C VAL A 54 -18.40 11.36 -2.60
N LEU A 55 -18.31 12.13 -1.52
CA LEU A 55 -18.67 13.55 -1.52
C LEU A 55 -17.40 14.37 -1.73
N ARG A 56 -17.30 15.05 -2.88
CA ARG A 56 -16.13 15.85 -3.24
C ARG A 56 -16.30 17.27 -2.71
N PHE A 57 -15.52 17.62 -1.70
CA PHE A 57 -15.52 18.97 -1.12
C PHE A 57 -14.48 19.84 -1.83
N LEU A 58 -14.92 20.94 -2.43
CA LEU A 58 -14.03 22.06 -2.74
C LEU A 58 -14.06 23.00 -1.54
N THR A 59 -12.89 23.35 -1.03
CA THR A 59 -12.71 24.26 0.10
C THR A 59 -13.42 25.59 -0.20
N GLY A 60 -14.58 25.82 0.41
CA GLY A 60 -15.35 27.05 0.23
C GLY A 60 -16.83 26.86 0.51
N SER A 61 -17.27 27.28 1.70
CA SER A 61 -18.66 27.28 2.18
C SER A 61 -19.22 25.92 2.62
N TYR A 62 -18.85 25.50 3.84
CA TYR A 62 -19.61 24.50 4.60
C TYR A 62 -20.89 25.14 5.12
N ASP A 63 -21.92 25.18 4.28
CA ASP A 63 -23.22 25.70 4.68
C ASP A 63 -23.91 24.72 5.64
N ALA A 64 -24.74 25.24 6.53
CA ALA A 64 -25.52 24.49 7.53
C ALA A 64 -26.39 23.37 6.92
N GLY A 65 -26.60 23.40 5.60
CA GLY A 65 -27.30 22.38 4.83
C GLY A 65 -26.54 21.05 4.67
N PHE A 66 -25.22 20.97 4.85
CA PHE A 66 -24.50 19.72 4.59
C PHE A 66 -24.86 18.60 5.58
N GLY A 67 -25.05 18.95 6.86
CA GLY A 67 -25.57 18.03 7.86
C GLY A 67 -27.02 17.60 7.62
N ALA A 68 -27.78 18.36 6.81
CA ALA A 68 -29.13 18.00 6.37
C ALA A 68 -29.08 17.09 5.13
N ILE A 69 -28.22 17.39 4.14
CA ILE A 69 -27.97 16.52 2.97
C ILE A 69 -27.53 15.12 3.42
N LEU A 70 -26.59 15.03 4.37
CA LEU A 70 -26.18 13.72 4.91
C LEU A 70 -27.30 12.98 5.64
N ARG A 71 -28.25 13.69 6.28
CA ARG A 71 -29.41 13.05 6.93
C ARG A 71 -30.46 12.58 5.94
N GLU A 72 -30.64 13.33 4.85
CA GLU A 72 -31.63 13.04 3.81
C GLU A 72 -31.13 11.95 2.86
N SER A 73 -29.85 11.99 2.45
CA SER A 73 -29.25 10.99 1.59
C SER A 73 -28.91 9.68 2.32
N ILE A 74 -28.74 9.71 3.65
CA ILE A 74 -28.28 8.55 4.41
C ILE A 74 -29.30 8.26 5.53
N GLY A 75 -30.24 7.34 5.29
CA GLY A 75 -31.37 7.01 6.19
C GLY A 75 -30.98 6.67 7.63
N GLN A 76 -31.88 6.90 8.60
CA GLN A 76 -31.53 7.01 10.03
C GLN A 76 -31.25 5.69 10.79
N THR A 77 -31.50 4.52 10.19
CA THR A 77 -31.59 3.23 10.92
C THR A 77 -30.39 2.30 10.76
N GLN A 78 -29.42 2.60 9.89
CA GLN A 78 -28.25 1.76 9.63
C GLN A 78 -26.97 2.32 10.26
N LYS A 79 -26.09 1.41 10.72
CA LYS A 79 -24.72 1.77 11.12
C LYS A 79 -23.96 2.23 9.88
N LYS A 80 -23.23 3.35 9.98
CA LYS A 80 -22.52 3.95 8.85
C LYS A 80 -21.07 4.24 9.21
N LEU A 81 -20.20 4.16 8.21
CA LEU A 81 -18.82 4.64 8.29
C LEU A 81 -18.66 5.87 7.39
N VAL A 82 -18.20 6.98 7.97
CA VAL A 82 -17.84 8.19 7.24
C VAL A 82 -16.32 8.33 7.29
N ILE A 83 -15.67 8.44 6.14
CA ILE A 83 -14.23 8.63 6.03
C ILE A 83 -13.98 10.08 5.59
N LEU A 84 -13.32 10.84 6.45
CA LEU A 84 -12.87 12.20 6.15
C LEU A 84 -11.39 12.14 5.82
N ASP A 85 -11.06 12.20 4.53
CA ASP A 85 -9.67 12.14 4.05
C ASP A 85 -9.04 13.53 3.95
N ASP A 86 -7.74 13.61 4.25
CA ASP A 86 -6.90 14.81 4.27
C ASP A 86 -7.53 16.03 4.96
N VAL A 87 -7.86 15.92 6.26
CA VAL A 87 -8.33 17.06 7.08
C VAL A 87 -7.14 17.83 7.68
N TRP A 88 -7.09 19.16 7.53
CA TRP A 88 -5.89 19.96 7.90
C TRP A 88 -6.01 20.67 9.24
N THR A 89 -7.21 21.10 9.65
CA THR A 89 -7.42 21.96 10.83
C THR A 89 -8.51 21.41 11.76
N ARG A 90 -8.47 21.81 13.03
CA ARG A 90 -9.48 21.41 14.03
C ARG A 90 -10.83 22.04 13.72
N GLU A 91 -10.83 23.26 13.22
CA GLU A 91 -12.01 24.00 12.81
C GLU A 91 -12.73 23.27 11.66
N SER A 92 -11.99 22.80 10.65
CA SER A 92 -12.56 22.00 9.56
C SER A 92 -13.16 20.68 10.09
N LEU A 93 -12.48 20.03 11.04
CA LEU A 93 -13.01 18.82 11.67
C LEU A 93 -14.32 19.12 12.42
N ASP A 94 -14.35 20.14 13.27
CA ASP A 94 -15.54 20.47 14.07
C ASP A 94 -16.75 20.85 13.20
N GLN A 95 -16.51 21.46 12.03
CA GLN A 95 -17.56 21.73 11.03
C GLN A 95 -18.08 20.47 10.34
N LEU A 96 -17.22 19.46 10.15
CA LEU A 96 -17.55 18.17 9.53
C LEU A 96 -18.03 17.10 10.54
N MET A 97 -17.97 17.39 11.83
CA MET A 97 -18.39 16.47 12.89
C MET A 97 -19.91 16.51 13.05
N PHE A 98 -20.63 15.78 12.20
CA PHE A 98 -22.06 15.60 12.33
C PHE A 98 -22.38 14.58 13.43
N LYS A 99 -23.13 15.00 14.45
CA LYS A 99 -23.72 14.08 15.44
C LYS A 99 -24.91 13.35 14.82
N ILE A 100 -24.64 12.44 13.88
CA ILE A 100 -25.65 11.55 13.30
C ILE A 100 -25.63 10.24 14.11
N PRO A 101 -26.75 9.87 14.78
CA PRO A 101 -26.84 8.59 15.46
C PRO A 101 -26.48 7.41 14.54
N GLY A 102 -25.75 6.43 15.07
CA GLY A 102 -25.34 5.24 14.31
C GLY A 102 -24.16 5.44 13.35
N THR A 103 -23.53 6.61 13.32
CA THR A 103 -22.39 6.89 12.44
C THR A 103 -21.06 6.80 13.19
N THR A 104 -20.10 6.09 12.61
CA THR A 104 -18.69 6.08 13.02
C THR A 104 -17.89 6.92 12.02
N THR A 105 -17.06 7.83 12.51
CA THR A 105 -16.24 8.71 11.65
C THR A 105 -14.77 8.34 11.79
N LEU A 106 -14.15 7.99 10.67
CA LEU A 106 -12.71 7.81 10.54
C LEU A 106 -12.14 9.08 9.91
N VAL A 107 -11.15 9.68 10.56
CA VAL A 107 -10.48 10.89 10.07
C VAL A 107 -9.05 10.52 9.71
N VAL A 108 -8.66 10.79 8.46
CA VAL A 108 -7.29 10.68 7.99
C VAL A 108 -6.72 12.09 7.91
N SER A 109 -5.65 12.33 8.65
CA SER A 109 -5.02 13.64 8.75
C SER A 109 -3.52 13.51 8.95
N ARG A 110 -2.78 14.51 8.47
CA ARG A 110 -1.35 14.69 8.74
C ARG A 110 -1.10 15.32 10.12
N SER A 111 -2.14 15.85 10.76
CA SER A 111 -2.08 16.54 12.04
C SER A 111 -2.87 15.77 13.10
N LYS A 112 -2.45 15.88 14.37
CA LYS A 112 -3.18 15.27 15.49
C LYS A 112 -4.38 16.15 15.87
N LEU A 113 -5.48 15.97 15.14
CA LEU A 113 -6.69 16.80 15.28
C LEU A 113 -7.66 16.27 16.36
N ALA A 114 -7.57 15.00 16.75
CA ALA A 114 -8.49 14.34 17.66
C ALA A 114 -7.85 13.97 19.01
N ASP A 115 -8.65 13.46 19.94
CA ASP A 115 -8.18 12.93 21.22
C ASP A 115 -7.07 11.88 20.99
N PRO A 116 -5.90 11.98 21.66
CA PRO A 116 -4.84 10.99 21.57
C PRO A 116 -5.31 9.55 21.83
N LYS A 117 -6.32 9.34 22.70
CA LYS A 117 -6.87 8.01 23.00
C LYS A 117 -7.63 7.38 21.83
N ARG A 118 -8.04 8.20 20.85
CA ARG A 118 -8.80 7.80 19.66
C ARG A 118 -7.98 8.01 18.37
N THR A 119 -6.70 8.33 18.51
CA THR A 119 -5.81 8.60 17.38
C THR A 119 -4.89 7.41 17.18
N TYR A 120 -4.95 6.82 15.98
CA TYR A 120 -3.97 5.84 15.53
C TYR A 120 -2.86 6.55 14.76
N ASN A 121 -1.62 6.49 15.26
CA ASN A 121 -0.47 7.01 14.53
C ASN A 121 0.01 5.94 13.55
N VAL A 122 -0.06 6.23 12.25
CA VAL A 122 0.50 5.34 11.24
C VAL A 122 2.02 5.35 11.38
N GLU A 123 2.60 4.21 11.71
CA GLU A 123 4.03 4.04 11.88
C GLU A 123 4.74 3.87 10.53
N LEU A 124 6.04 4.18 10.51
CA LEU A 124 6.89 3.86 9.37
C LEU A 124 7.08 2.36 9.26
N LEU A 125 7.31 1.88 8.04
CA LEU A 125 7.59 0.46 7.84
C LEU A 125 8.91 0.10 8.53
N ASN A 126 8.91 -1.05 9.21
CA ASN A 126 10.16 -1.60 9.70
C ASN A 126 11.02 -2.11 8.54
N VAL A 127 12.27 -2.49 8.82
CA VAL A 127 13.25 -2.87 7.78
C VAL A 127 12.77 -4.08 6.96
N ASP A 128 12.12 -5.06 7.59
CA ASP A 128 11.67 -6.29 6.92
C ASP A 128 10.44 -6.03 6.04
N GLU A 129 9.49 -5.23 6.54
CA GLU A 129 8.32 -4.77 5.79
C GLU A 129 8.73 -3.91 4.60
N ALA A 130 9.63 -2.95 4.82
CA ALA A 130 10.15 -2.07 3.78
C ALA A 130 10.92 -2.85 2.71
N THR A 131 11.74 -3.83 3.11
CA THR A 131 12.45 -4.72 2.19
C THR A 131 11.47 -5.57 1.38
N SER A 132 10.44 -6.12 2.03
CA SER A 132 9.42 -6.94 1.37
C SER A 132 8.62 -6.12 0.35
N LEU A 133 8.22 -4.90 0.72
CA LEU A 133 7.50 -3.97 -0.16
C LEU A 133 8.37 -3.59 -1.37
N PHE A 134 9.62 -3.20 -1.13
CA PHE A 134 10.55 -2.84 -2.19
C PHE A 134 10.81 -4.00 -3.16
N CYS A 135 11.04 -5.21 -2.64
CA CYS A 135 11.27 -6.38 -3.48
C CYS A 135 10.05 -6.73 -4.32
N LEU A 136 8.84 -6.59 -3.76
CA LEU A 136 7.60 -6.89 -4.46
C LEU A 136 7.46 -6.04 -5.73
N SER A 137 7.84 -4.76 -5.68
CA SER A 137 7.78 -3.88 -6.85
C SER A 137 8.98 -4.06 -7.79
N ALA A 138 10.20 -4.10 -7.24
CA ALA A 138 11.44 -4.09 -8.01
C ALA A 138 11.73 -5.43 -8.70
N PHE A 139 11.33 -6.55 -8.08
CA PHE A 139 11.63 -7.91 -8.53
C PHE A 139 10.40 -8.78 -8.77
N ASP A 140 9.18 -8.26 -8.54
CA ASP A 140 7.93 -9.04 -8.60
C ASP A 140 7.93 -10.25 -7.64
N HIS A 141 8.71 -10.15 -6.55
CA HIS A 141 8.91 -11.18 -5.52
C HIS A 141 9.01 -10.56 -4.13
N LYS A 142 8.49 -11.22 -3.09
CA LYS A 142 8.57 -10.70 -1.70
C LYS A 142 9.98 -10.72 -1.09
N SER A 143 10.96 -11.31 -1.77
CA SER A 143 12.33 -11.46 -1.27
C SER A 143 13.35 -11.20 -2.36
N VAL A 144 14.54 -10.75 -1.96
CA VAL A 144 15.67 -10.55 -2.87
C VAL A 144 16.00 -11.85 -3.62
N PRO A 145 16.06 -11.81 -4.97
CA PRO A 145 16.47 -12.97 -5.77
C PRO A 145 17.84 -13.50 -5.36
N SER A 146 18.05 -14.82 -5.46
CA SER A 146 19.29 -15.47 -4.97
C SER A 146 20.57 -15.00 -5.66
N GLY A 147 20.47 -14.46 -6.88
CA GLY A 147 21.61 -13.93 -7.63
C GLY A 147 21.83 -12.42 -7.48
N PHE A 148 21.04 -11.73 -6.65
CA PHE A 148 21.12 -10.29 -6.47
C PHE A 148 21.76 -9.95 -5.13
N ASN A 149 22.55 -8.87 -5.09
CA ASN A 149 23.21 -8.41 -3.89
C ASN A 149 22.21 -7.94 -2.81
N LYS A 150 22.04 -8.75 -1.77
CA LYS A 150 21.14 -8.46 -0.64
C LYS A 150 21.54 -7.23 0.16
N ASP A 151 22.83 -6.96 0.28
CA ASP A 151 23.33 -5.80 1.04
C ASP A 151 23.04 -4.50 0.28
N LEU A 152 23.07 -4.54 -1.06
CA LEU A 152 22.68 -3.42 -1.89
C LEU A 152 21.20 -3.06 -1.72
N VAL A 153 20.31 -4.08 -1.70
CA VAL A 153 18.88 -3.86 -1.42
C VAL A 153 18.68 -3.22 -0.04
N LYS A 154 19.35 -3.74 0.99
CA LYS A 154 19.28 -3.17 2.34
C LYS A 154 19.74 -1.72 2.40
N GLN A 155 20.79 -1.36 1.66
CA GLN A 155 21.26 0.02 1.58
C GLN A 155 20.20 0.93 0.96
N VAL A 156 19.61 0.54 -0.18
CA VAL A 156 18.52 1.30 -0.81
C VAL A 156 17.33 1.49 0.13
N VAL A 157 16.88 0.40 0.76
CA VAL A 157 15.74 0.43 1.70
C VAL A 157 16.04 1.35 2.90
N LYS A 158 17.28 1.34 3.40
CA LYS A 158 17.71 2.21 4.49
C LYS A 158 17.65 3.68 4.10
N GLU A 159 18.05 4.04 2.89
CA GLU A 159 17.96 5.42 2.39
C GLU A 159 16.51 5.91 2.28
N CYS A 160 15.55 4.99 2.07
CA CYS A 160 14.11 5.31 2.02
C CYS A 160 13.46 5.48 3.40
N LYS A 161 14.18 5.20 4.50
CA LYS A 161 13.75 5.45 5.90
C LYS A 161 12.35 4.92 6.25
N GLY A 162 11.96 3.78 5.69
CA GLY A 162 10.67 3.14 5.97
C GLY A 162 9.43 3.86 5.41
N LEU A 163 9.62 4.87 4.54
CA LEU A 163 8.50 5.57 3.89
C LEU A 163 8.00 4.76 2.68
N PRO A 164 6.73 4.29 2.68
CA PRO A 164 6.19 3.50 1.56
C PRO A 164 6.25 4.23 0.22
N LEU A 165 6.00 5.55 0.22
CA LEU A 165 6.04 6.38 -0.98
C LEU A 165 7.46 6.50 -1.55
N ALA A 166 8.47 6.68 -0.69
CA ALA A 166 9.86 6.76 -1.12
C ALA A 166 10.32 5.44 -1.74
N LEU A 167 9.96 4.31 -1.10
CA LEU A 167 10.25 2.97 -1.63
C LEU A 167 9.66 2.79 -3.04
N LYS A 168 8.39 3.16 -3.26
CA LYS A 168 7.73 3.10 -4.57
C LYS A 168 8.35 3.98 -5.66
N VAL A 169 8.90 5.12 -5.29
CA VAL A 169 9.52 6.01 -6.28
C VAL A 169 10.91 5.48 -6.65
N VAL A 170 11.64 4.98 -5.66
CA VAL A 170 12.99 4.45 -5.85
C VAL A 170 12.95 3.08 -6.53
N ASP A 171 12.04 2.19 -6.17
CA ASP A 171 11.90 0.87 -6.81
C ASP A 171 11.61 1.01 -8.32
N ALA A 172 10.76 1.95 -8.72
CA ALA A 172 10.42 2.22 -10.11
C ALA A 172 11.62 2.75 -10.91
N SER A 173 12.52 3.50 -10.28
CA SER A 173 13.79 3.96 -10.88
C SER A 173 14.77 2.81 -11.09
N LEU A 174 14.77 1.85 -10.17
CA LEU A 174 15.72 0.76 -10.09
C LEU A 174 15.28 -0.52 -10.83
N LYS A 175 13.98 -0.65 -11.11
CA LYS A 175 13.42 -1.82 -11.80
C LYS A 175 14.10 -2.02 -13.16
N ASN A 176 14.50 -3.26 -13.42
CA ASN A 176 15.25 -3.68 -14.63
C ASN A 176 16.62 -3.00 -14.84
N GLN A 177 17.18 -2.36 -13.81
CA GLN A 177 18.52 -1.77 -13.87
C GLN A 177 19.60 -2.70 -13.31
N THR A 178 20.86 -2.44 -13.67
CA THR A 178 22.02 -3.22 -13.21
C THR A 178 22.41 -2.89 -11.77
N GLU A 179 23.06 -3.81 -11.05
CA GLU A 179 23.56 -3.55 -9.69
C GLU A 179 24.50 -2.33 -9.62
N LYS A 180 25.33 -2.12 -10.65
CA LYS A 180 26.19 -0.93 -10.74
C LYS A 180 25.40 0.39 -10.78
N TYR A 181 24.23 0.38 -11.42
CA TYR A 181 23.34 1.55 -11.42
C TYR A 181 22.75 1.79 -10.02
N TRP A 182 22.34 0.72 -9.34
CA TRP A 182 21.80 0.78 -7.98
C TRP A 182 22.82 1.34 -6.98
N GLU A 183 24.09 0.94 -7.07
CA GLU A 183 25.18 1.53 -6.28
C GLU A 183 25.30 3.04 -6.51
N GLY A 184 25.14 3.49 -7.74
CA GLY A 184 25.10 4.92 -8.09
C GLY A 184 23.93 5.63 -7.43
N VAL A 185 22.74 5.03 -7.46
CA VAL A 185 21.53 5.58 -6.83
C VAL A 185 21.70 5.66 -5.30
N VAL A 186 22.25 4.65 -4.64
CA VAL A 186 22.54 4.70 -3.19
C VAL A 186 23.45 5.88 -2.84
N LYS A 187 24.49 6.13 -3.66
CA LYS A 187 25.39 7.28 -3.46
C LYS A 187 24.70 8.63 -3.65
N LYS A 188 23.71 8.71 -4.54
CA LYS A 188 22.89 9.92 -4.73
C LYS A 188 21.94 10.12 -3.55
N LEU A 189 21.18 9.09 -3.19
CA LEU A 189 20.21 9.14 -2.10
C LEU A 189 20.85 9.50 -0.75
N SER A 190 22.04 8.96 -0.47
CA SER A 190 22.81 9.30 0.74
C SER A 190 23.27 10.76 0.79
N ARG A 191 23.29 11.47 -0.35
CA ARG A 191 23.55 12.92 -0.45
C ARG A 191 22.27 13.76 -0.48
N GLY A 192 21.10 13.14 -0.43
CA GLY A 192 19.81 13.81 -0.60
C GLY A 192 19.49 14.17 -2.05
N GLU A 193 20.21 13.58 -3.02
CA GLU A 193 19.97 13.78 -4.44
C GLU A 193 18.91 12.79 -4.96
N PRO A 194 18.12 13.17 -5.97
CA PRO A 194 17.14 12.27 -6.58
C PRO A 194 17.81 11.09 -7.27
N ALA A 195 17.12 9.94 -7.28
CA ALA A 195 17.62 8.71 -7.93
C ALA A 195 17.91 8.94 -9.43
N ASP A 196 17.02 9.66 -10.13
CA ASP A 196 17.18 10.11 -11.51
C ASP A 196 16.38 11.39 -11.80
N GLU A 197 16.49 11.91 -13.03
CA GLU A 197 15.82 13.15 -13.48
C GLU A 197 14.30 13.07 -13.52
N THR A 198 13.72 11.87 -13.53
CA THR A 198 12.27 11.64 -13.54
C THR A 198 11.68 11.42 -12.15
N HIS A 199 12.51 11.52 -11.10
CA HIS A 199 12.11 11.30 -9.70
C HIS A 199 10.90 12.15 -9.30
N GLU A 200 10.93 13.46 -9.56
CA GLU A 200 9.82 14.36 -9.23
C GLU A 200 8.51 13.97 -9.93
N ARG A 201 8.59 13.65 -11.23
CA ARG A 201 7.42 13.19 -12.00
C ARG A 201 6.85 11.91 -11.43
N ARG A 202 7.69 10.97 -10.96
CA ARG A 202 7.23 9.73 -10.32
C ARG A 202 6.63 9.97 -8.94
N VAL A 203 7.19 10.88 -8.15
CA VAL A 203 6.58 11.29 -6.87
C VAL A 203 5.17 11.81 -7.12
N ILE A 204 5.02 12.75 -8.06
CA ILE A 204 3.72 13.32 -8.44
C ILE A 204 2.77 12.22 -8.94
N ALA A 205 3.21 11.40 -9.89
CA ALA A 205 2.39 10.31 -10.42
C ALA A 205 1.96 9.31 -9.34
N GLN A 206 2.83 9.01 -8.36
CA GLN A 206 2.50 8.09 -7.28
C GLN A 206 1.53 8.71 -6.27
N ILE A 207 1.65 10.01 -6.00
CA ILE A 207 0.66 10.76 -5.20
C ILE A 207 -0.69 10.74 -5.91
N GLU A 208 -0.72 11.07 -7.21
CA GLU A 208 -1.95 11.04 -8.03
C GLU A 208 -2.55 9.63 -8.11
N ALA A 209 -1.74 8.60 -8.28
CA ALA A 209 -2.19 7.20 -8.33
C ALA A 209 -2.80 6.76 -6.99
N ASN A 210 -2.20 7.16 -5.88
CA ASN A 210 -2.75 6.89 -4.55
C ASN A 210 -4.08 7.63 -4.33
N GLN A 211 -4.22 8.86 -4.82
CA GLN A 211 -5.50 9.59 -4.79
C GLN A 211 -6.55 8.98 -5.72
N ARG A 212 -6.13 8.49 -6.89
CA ARG A 212 -7.01 7.82 -7.87
C ARG A 212 -7.46 6.44 -7.45
N MET A 213 -6.70 5.71 -6.62
CA MET A 213 -7.12 4.39 -6.11
C MET A 213 -8.43 4.47 -5.30
N PHE A 214 -8.75 5.63 -4.74
CA PHE A 214 -10.04 5.90 -4.08
C PHE A 214 -11.16 6.35 -5.04
N LEU A 215 -10.82 6.79 -6.26
CA LEU A 215 -11.75 7.28 -7.28
C LEU A 215 -12.00 6.27 -8.41
N GLY A 216 -11.17 5.24 -8.52
CA GLY A 216 -11.08 4.36 -9.69
C GLY A 216 -12.01 3.14 -9.71
N TYR A 217 -12.83 2.93 -8.69
CA TYR A 217 -13.88 1.89 -8.73
C TYR A 217 -15.25 2.41 -9.21
N GLY A 218 -15.34 3.68 -9.61
CA GLY A 218 -16.53 4.25 -10.24
C GLY A 218 -16.60 4.03 -11.76
N CYS A 219 -16.75 2.77 -12.19
CA CYS A 219 -17.42 2.41 -13.44
C CYS A 219 -18.77 1.82 -12.99
N PHE A 220 -19.97 2.35 -13.21
CA PHE A 220 -20.71 2.87 -14.39
C PHE A 220 -22.02 3.52 -13.88
N PRO A 221 -22.90 4.13 -14.71
CA PRO A 221 -22.82 4.42 -16.14
C PRO A 221 -22.69 5.92 -16.49
#